data_AF-A0A1G0JIJ9-F1
#
_entry.id   AF-A0A1G0JIJ9-F1
#
_cell.length_a   1.000
_cell.length_b   1.000
_cell.length_c   1.000
_cell.angle_alpha   90.00
_cell.angle_beta   90.00
_cell.angle_gamma   90.00
#
_symmetry.space_group_name_H-M   'P 1'
#
loop_
_entity.id
_entity.type
_entity.pdbx_description
1 polymer ?
#
loop_
_entity_poly.entity_id
_entity_poly.type
_entity_poly.pdbx_seq_one_letter_code
_entity_poly.pdbx_strand_id
1 'polypeptide(L)'
;MRKLAFVLFLITAMAAGAADTSGEPLLLKDGSYLFINEDDTMRMVDKDGKSIEMEDGVEMELEDGTLIMMMNKKVWRHEHRKHKGLP
;
A
#
# COMPACT_ATOMS: atom_id res chain seq x y z
N MET A 1 27.00 -53.00 2.34
CA MET A 1 28.16 -52.07 2.34
C MET A 1 27.64 -50.65 2.32
N ARG A 2 28.28 -49.79 3.13
CA ARG A 2 28.23 -48.31 3.24
C ARG A 2 27.63 -47.64 1.98
N LYS A 3 26.81 -46.58 2.09
CA LYS A 3 27.20 -45.26 2.60
C LYS A 3 25.94 -44.45 2.93
N LEU A 4 25.80 -44.04 4.19
CA LEU A 4 24.90 -42.97 4.60
C LEU A 4 25.65 -41.66 4.32
N ALA A 5 25.17 -40.84 3.40
CA ALA A 5 25.71 -39.51 3.14
C ALA A 5 24.62 -38.48 3.45
N PHE A 6 24.65 -37.95 4.68
CA PHE A 6 23.87 -36.76 5.04
C PHE A 6 24.58 -35.55 4.43
N VAL A 7 24.03 -35.01 3.35
CA VAL A 7 24.46 -33.71 2.82
C VAL A 7 23.60 -32.66 3.48
N LEU A 8 24.16 -31.99 4.48
CA LEU A 8 23.56 -30.82 5.13
C LEU A 8 23.80 -29.61 4.24
N PHE A 9 22.77 -29.20 3.49
CA PHE A 9 22.81 -27.98 2.69
C PHE A 9 22.45 -26.80 3.60
N LEU A 10 23.47 -26.14 4.15
CA LEU A 10 23.29 -24.92 4.93
C LEU A 10 23.00 -23.78 3.94
N ILE A 11 21.72 -23.46 3.73
CA ILE A 11 21.32 -22.26 2.98
C ILE A 11 21.47 -21.08 3.94
N THR A 12 22.63 -20.44 3.94
CA THR A 12 22.75 -19.08 4.46
C THR A 12 22.01 -18.14 3.51
N ALA A 13 20.73 -17.90 3.80
CA ALA A 13 20.01 -16.78 3.23
C ALA A 13 20.64 -15.49 3.79
N MET A 14 21.56 -14.88 3.04
CA MET A 14 21.85 -13.47 3.22
C MET A 14 20.62 -12.73 2.72
N ALA A 15 19.68 -12.44 3.63
CA ALA A 15 18.68 -11.43 3.40
C ALA A 15 19.42 -10.09 3.34
N ALA A 16 19.82 -9.69 2.12
CA ALA A 16 20.12 -8.31 1.84
C ALA A 16 18.81 -7.55 2.05
N GLY A 17 18.66 -6.95 3.21
CA GLY A 17 17.60 -6.00 3.49
C GLY A 17 17.81 -4.79 2.59
N ALA A 18 17.26 -4.86 1.37
CA ALA A 18 16.73 -3.67 0.75
C ALA A 18 15.54 -3.28 1.63
N ALA A 19 15.74 -2.25 2.46
CA ALA A 19 14.64 -1.56 3.10
C ALA A 19 13.78 -0.99 1.96
N ASP A 20 12.74 -1.73 1.61
CA ASP A 20 11.69 -1.28 0.71
C ASP A 20 10.75 -0.43 1.58
N THR A 21 11.07 0.86 1.70
CA THR A 21 10.33 1.83 2.51
C THR A 21 9.43 2.72 1.66
N SER A 22 8.92 2.23 0.52
CA SER A 22 7.66 2.75 -0.02
C SER A 22 6.52 1.91 0.55
N GLY A 23 5.60 2.54 1.29
CA GLY A 23 4.41 1.84 1.78
C GLY A 23 3.65 1.20 0.62
N GLU A 24 2.92 0.10 0.87
CA GLU A 24 2.09 -0.54 -0.16
C GLU A 24 1.15 0.49 -0.81
N PRO A 25 0.95 0.44 -2.14
CA PRO A 25 0.07 1.37 -2.82
C PRO A 25 -1.35 1.23 -2.29
N LEU A 26 -2.03 2.36 -2.12
CA LEU A 26 -3.42 2.40 -1.70
C LEU A 26 -4.32 2.11 -2.91
N LEU A 27 -5.01 0.98 -2.87
CA LEU A 27 -5.95 0.57 -3.91
C LEU A 27 -7.33 1.20 -3.66
N LEU A 28 -7.79 1.94 -4.66
CA LEU A 28 -9.07 2.63 -4.67
C LEU A 28 -10.16 1.74 -5.27
N LYS A 29 -11.40 1.97 -4.84
CA LYS A 29 -12.58 1.21 -5.25
C LYS A 29 -12.90 1.31 -6.75
N ASP A 30 -12.44 2.38 -7.41
CA ASP A 30 -12.55 2.55 -8.87
C ASP A 30 -11.46 1.78 -9.64
N GLY A 31 -10.55 1.08 -8.93
CA GLY A 31 -9.44 0.33 -9.49
C GLY A 31 -8.18 1.15 -9.76
N SER A 32 -8.16 2.43 -9.39
CA SER A 32 -6.96 3.27 -9.44
C SER A 32 -6.05 3.02 -8.23
N TYR A 33 -4.81 3.49 -8.32
CA TYR A 33 -3.79 3.30 -7.28
C TYR A 33 -3.20 4.64 -6.88
N LEU A 34 -3.04 4.84 -5.57
CA LEU A 34 -2.33 5.97 -5.00
C LEU A 34 -1.02 5.51 -4.37
N PHE A 35 0.09 6.05 -4.86
CA PHE A 35 1.44 5.85 -4.35
C PHE A 35 1.84 7.06 -3.51
N ILE A 36 2.30 6.82 -2.29
CA ILE A 36 2.85 7.83 -1.38
C ILE A 36 4.32 7.50 -1.16
N ASN A 37 5.19 8.38 -1.59
CA ASN A 37 6.64 8.23 -1.46
C ASN A 37 7.10 8.67 -0.05
N GLU A 38 8.33 8.30 0.33
CA GLU A 38 8.92 8.68 1.62
C GLU A 38 9.07 10.20 1.82
N ASP A 39 9.09 10.97 0.74
CA ASP A 39 9.20 12.43 0.74
C ASP A 39 7.82 13.14 0.76
N ASP A 40 6.76 12.42 1.10
CA ASP A 40 5.36 12.85 1.07
C ASP A 40 4.85 13.25 -0.34
N THR A 41 5.62 13.01 -1.41
CA THR A 41 5.10 13.17 -2.76
C THR A 41 4.14 12.03 -3.12
N MET A 42 3.18 12.35 -3.97
CA MET A 42 2.08 11.45 -4.29
C MET A 42 1.93 11.30 -5.80
N ARG A 43 1.58 10.09 -6.22
CA ARG A 43 1.26 9.79 -7.61
C ARG A 43 0.01 8.92 -7.66
N MET A 44 -0.95 9.32 -8.48
CA MET A 44 -2.14 8.52 -8.77
C MET A 44 -2.09 8.00 -10.19
N VAL A 45 -2.46 6.74 -10.37
CA VAL A 45 -2.59 6.10 -11.69
C VAL A 45 -3.92 5.39 -11.80
N ASP A 46 -4.50 5.36 -13.00
CA ASP A 46 -5.68 4.54 -13.27
C ASP A 46 -5.33 3.04 -13.28
N LYS A 47 -6.36 2.20 -13.45
CA LYS A 47 -6.23 0.74 -13.54
C LYS A 47 -5.28 0.24 -14.64
N ASP A 48 -5.03 1.06 -15.66
CA ASP A 48 -4.16 0.75 -16.79
C ASP A 48 -2.72 1.30 -16.57
N GLY A 49 -2.47 1.92 -15.40
CA GLY A 49 -1.17 2.47 -15.00
C GLY A 49 -0.89 3.88 -15.55
N LYS A 50 -1.87 4.54 -16.18
CA LYS A 50 -1.72 5.90 -16.69
C LYS A 50 -1.84 6.90 -15.54
N SER A 51 -0.92 7.87 -15.50
CA SER A 51 -0.98 8.95 -14.51
C SER A 51 -2.27 9.76 -14.66
N ILE A 52 -2.95 9.97 -13.54
CA ILE A 52 -4.12 10.83 -13.41
C ILE A 52 -3.87 11.87 -12.32
N GLU A 53 -4.55 13.01 -12.43
CA GLU A 53 -4.45 14.08 -11.46
C GLU A 53 -5.28 13.75 -10.22
N MET A 54 -4.73 14.02 -9.03
CA MET A 54 -5.48 13.92 -7.78
C MET A 54 -6.27 15.21 -7.58
N GLU A 55 -7.59 15.12 -7.54
CA GLU A 55 -8.45 16.28 -7.28
C GLU A 55 -8.39 16.69 -5.80
N ASP A 56 -8.08 17.96 -5.53
CA ASP A 56 -8.06 18.54 -4.18
C ASP A 56 -9.49 18.70 -3.65
N GLY A 57 -9.72 18.28 -2.40
CA GLY A 57 -11.02 18.34 -1.74
C GLY A 57 -12.02 17.26 -2.14
N VAL A 58 -11.59 16.27 -2.94
CA VAL A 58 -12.46 15.15 -3.36
C VAL A 58 -12.17 13.91 -2.52
N GLU A 59 -13.24 13.34 -1.97
CA GLU A 59 -13.17 12.07 -1.25
C GLU A 59 -13.01 10.90 -2.22
N MET A 60 -12.10 9.99 -1.89
CA MET A 60 -11.84 8.75 -2.62
C MET A 60 -11.96 7.58 -1.64
N GLU A 61 -12.59 6.50 -2.07
CA GLU A 61 -12.84 5.31 -1.24
C GLU A 61 -11.81 4.23 -1.56
N LEU A 62 -11.08 3.76 -0.55
CA LEU A 62 -10.24 2.56 -0.66
C LEU A 62 -11.12 1.30 -0.77
N GLU A 63 -10.55 0.19 -1.22
CA GLU A 63 -11.29 -1.09 -1.27
C GLU A 63 -11.84 -1.56 0.08
N ASP A 64 -11.18 -1.21 1.19
CA ASP A 64 -11.62 -1.55 2.54
C ASP A 64 -12.77 -0.67 3.07
N GLY A 65 -13.22 0.32 2.29
CA GLY A 65 -14.25 1.29 2.66
C GLY A 65 -13.73 2.49 3.46
N THR A 66 -12.42 2.61 3.65
CA THR A 66 -11.78 3.83 4.16
C THR A 66 -12.00 4.98 3.18
N LEU A 67 -12.36 6.16 3.67
CA LEU A 67 -12.35 7.38 2.89
C LEU A 67 -11.01 8.11 3.06
N ILE A 68 -10.43 8.52 1.95
CA ILE A 68 -9.26 9.41 1.91
C ILE A 68 -9.60 10.67 1.12
N MET A 69 -8.90 11.76 1.37
CA MET A 69 -9.06 13.01 0.64
C MET A 69 -7.71 13.71 0.52
N MET A 70 -7.41 14.24 -0.66
CA MET A 70 -6.26 15.12 -0.83
C MET A 70 -6.68 16.56 -0.49
N MET A 71 -5.95 17.21 0.42
CA MET A 71 -6.21 18.61 0.76
C MET A 71 -4.88 19.30 1.07
N ASN A 72 -4.59 20.40 0.37
CA ASN A 72 -3.35 21.18 0.52
C ASN A 72 -2.09 20.31 0.33
N LYS A 73 -2.08 19.44 -0.70
CA LYS A 73 -0.97 18.51 -0.99
C LYS A 73 -0.69 17.49 0.11
N LYS A 74 -1.69 17.16 0.93
CA LYS A 74 -1.60 16.10 1.94
C LYS A 74 -2.80 15.18 1.84
N VAL A 75 -2.60 13.89 2.10
CA VAL A 75 -3.69 12.91 2.20
C VAL A 75 -4.22 12.87 3.62
N TRP A 76 -5.52 13.05 3.74
CA TRP A 76 -6.28 12.93 4.98
C TRP A 76 -7.06 11.63 4.93
N ARG A 77 -7.01 10.85 6.02
CA ARG A 77 -7.78 9.61 6.16
C ARG A 77 -8.94 9.87 7.11
N HIS A 78 -10.16 9.62 6.63
CA HIS A 78 -11.34 9.58 7.49
C HIS A 78 -11.72 8.13 7.73
N GLU A 79 -11.41 7.63 8.92
CA GLU A 79 -11.98 6.36 9.37
C GLU A 79 -13.46 6.60 9.65
N HIS A 80 -14.33 6.04 8.81
CA HIS A 80 -15.74 5.95 9.13
C HIS A 80 -15.88 5.04 10.35
N ARG A 81 -15.82 5.60 11.57
CA ARG A 81 -16.17 4.87 12.79
C ARG A 81 -17.61 4.41 12.59
N LYS A 82 -17.80 3.12 12.28
CA LYS A 82 -19.10 2.49 12.44
C LYS A 82 -19.48 2.69 13.90
N HIS A 83 -20.35 3.66 14.18
CA HIS A 83 -21.05 3.71 15.44
C HIS A 83 -21.79 2.37 15.53
N LYS A 84 -21.20 1.40 16.21
CA LYS A 84 -21.94 0.26 16.74
C LYS A 84 -22.98 0.92 17.64
N GLY A 85 -24.24 0.91 17.21
CA GLY A 85 -25.36 1.33 18.03
C GLY A 85 -25.21 0.66 19.39
N LEU A 86 -24.89 1.47 20.39
CA LEU A 86 -25.09 1.07 21.77
C LEU A 86 -26.61 0.99 21.97
N PRO A 87 -27.12 -0.10 22.57
CA PRO A 87 -28.54 -0.28 22.82
C PRO A 87 -29.12 0.81 23.72
#